data_AF-A0A2T7M5X4-F1
#
_entry.id   AF-A0A2T7M5X4-F1
#
_cell.length_a   1.000
_cell.length_b   1.000
_cell.length_c   1.000
_cell.angle_alpha   90.00
_cell.angle_beta   90.00
_cell.angle_gamma   90.00
#
_symmetry.space_group_name_H-M   'P 1'
#
loop_
_entity.id
_entity.type
_entity.pdbx_description
1 polymer ?
#
loop_
_entity_poly.entity_id
_entity_poly.type
_entity_poly.pdbx_seq_one_letter_code
_entity_poly.pdbx_strand_id
1 'polypeptide(L)'
;MTFAPRLWMAGETVTAAMLNTEIRDQFNSMFDAWTAFTPTWTSTGTAPTLGNGTLTGRYMKIGRTVHVYGALTFGSTTNTGTGSLTMGLPVQAASASPGVLSITCSRTGSQNFLLGASPISNNATSLGTMWLANPSTIGDWNSWTDGAPTLAAGDIMRYYGTYQAAT
;
A
#
# COMPACT_ATOMS: atom_id res chain seq x y z
N MET A 1 10.50 11.81 9.40
CA MET A 1 10.46 12.36 10.76
C MET A 1 9.68 11.43 11.66
N THR A 2 10.34 10.89 12.69
CA THR A 2 9.78 9.87 13.61
C THR A 2 9.16 10.49 14.87
N PHE A 3 9.55 11.71 15.21
CA PHE A 3 8.98 12.51 16.32
C PHE A 3 9.08 14.01 16.01
N ALA A 4 8.38 14.84 16.78
CA ALA A 4 8.46 16.30 16.67
C ALA A 4 9.81 16.80 17.22
N PRO A 5 10.60 17.60 16.46
CA PRO A 5 11.88 18.10 16.94
C PRO A 5 11.73 18.86 18.27
N ARG A 6 12.74 18.73 19.13
CA ARG A 6 12.72 19.44 20.40
C ARG A 6 12.73 20.96 20.20
N LEU A 7 12.14 21.67 21.16
CA LEU A 7 12.37 23.10 21.32
C LEU A 7 13.76 23.32 21.93
N TRP A 8 14.52 24.26 21.36
CA TRP A 8 15.84 24.65 21.85
C TRP A 8 15.73 25.97 22.60
N MET A 9 16.35 26.05 23.77
CA MET A 9 16.37 27.28 24.57
C MET A 9 17.74 27.96 24.54
N ALA A 10 17.75 29.28 24.71
CA ALA A 10 18.98 30.04 24.76
C ALA A 10 19.87 29.59 25.93
N GLY A 11 21.17 29.40 25.67
CA GLY A 11 22.14 28.98 26.69
C GLY A 11 22.21 27.47 26.94
N GLU A 12 21.41 26.64 26.24
CA GLU A 12 21.49 25.19 26.36
C GLU A 12 22.77 24.64 25.70
N THR A 13 23.39 23.65 26.35
CA THR A 13 24.54 22.94 25.76
C THR A 13 24.05 21.88 24.78
N VAL A 14 24.39 22.05 23.50
CA VAL A 14 24.09 21.08 22.45
C VAL A 14 25.13 19.96 22.48
N THR A 15 24.69 18.76 22.85
CA THR A 15 25.58 17.59 22.89
C THR A 15 25.58 16.85 21.55
N ALA A 16 26.62 16.05 21.28
CA ALA A 16 26.66 15.18 20.11
C ALA A 16 25.48 14.19 20.07
N ALA A 17 25.02 13.70 21.23
CA ALA A 17 23.85 12.84 21.32
C ALA A 17 22.59 13.57 20.82
N MET A 18 22.40 14.84 21.22
CA MET A 18 21.26 15.64 20.75
C MET A 18 21.35 15.89 19.24
N LEU A 19 22.53 16.16 18.68
CA LEU A 19 22.71 16.31 17.23
C LEU A 19 22.39 15.01 16.48
N ASN A 20 22.81 13.86 17.01
CA ASN A 20 22.50 12.57 16.39
C ASN A 20 20.99 12.33 16.36
N THR A 21 20.31 12.50 17.50
CA THR A 21 18.87 12.24 17.61
C THR A 21 18.02 13.26 16.85
N GLU A 22 18.26 14.56 17.03
CA GLU A 22 17.39 15.61 16.48
C GLU A 22 17.67 15.92 15.00
N ILE A 23 18.88 15.64 14.51
CA ILE A 23 19.27 15.97 13.15
C ILE A 23 19.51 14.70 12.35
N ARG A 24 20.52 13.90 12.70
CA ARG A 24 20.93 12.74 11.89
C ARG A 24 19.80 11.71 11.76
N ASP A 25 19.22 11.28 12.87
CA ASP A 25 18.19 10.23 12.88
C ASP A 25 16.91 10.71 12.20
N GLN A 26 16.55 11.99 12.37
CA GLN A 26 15.41 12.61 11.71
C GLN A 26 15.59 12.66 10.19
N PHE A 27 16.76 13.11 9.71
CA PHE A 27 17.06 13.09 8.28
C PHE A 27 17.14 11.66 7.72
N ASN A 28 17.80 10.74 8.43
CA ASN A 28 17.86 9.34 8.04
C ASN A 28 16.44 8.78 7.87
N SER A 29 15.51 9.07 8.78
CA SER A 29 14.11 8.59 8.65
C SER A 29 13.39 9.05 7.38
N MET A 30 13.90 10.05 6.66
CA MET A 30 13.33 10.56 5.40
C MET A 30 14.07 10.05 4.16
N PHE A 31 15.29 9.54 4.32
CA PHE A 31 16.18 9.13 3.21
C PHE A 31 16.61 7.67 3.25
N ASP A 32 16.33 6.96 4.35
CA ASP A 32 16.67 5.56 4.53
C ASP A 32 15.87 4.64 3.58
N ALA A 33 16.22 3.36 3.54
CA ALA A 33 15.52 2.36 2.76
C ALA A 33 14.02 2.30 3.09
N TRP A 34 13.22 1.83 2.14
CA TRP A 34 11.78 1.61 2.39
C TRP A 34 11.57 0.59 3.49
N THR A 35 10.70 0.90 4.43
CA THR A 35 10.32 0.03 5.55
C THR A 35 9.44 -1.11 5.03
N ALA A 36 9.84 -2.35 5.29
CA ALA A 36 9.03 -3.52 4.98
C ALA A 36 7.83 -3.65 5.92
N PHE A 37 6.70 -4.13 5.41
CA PHE A 37 5.53 -4.50 6.19
C PHE A 37 4.81 -5.66 5.52
N THR A 38 3.98 -6.39 6.27
CA THR A 38 3.08 -7.40 5.70
C THR A 38 1.67 -6.82 5.66
N PRO A 39 1.12 -6.53 4.48
CA PRO A 39 -0.27 -6.06 4.36
C PRO A 39 -1.24 -7.11 4.91
N THR A 40 -2.34 -6.66 5.51
CA THR A 40 -3.50 -7.52 5.67
C THR A 40 -4.15 -7.72 4.30
N TRP A 41 -4.73 -8.89 4.05
CA TRP A 41 -5.47 -9.18 2.83
C TRP A 41 -6.81 -9.78 3.22
N THR A 42 -7.89 -9.06 2.90
CA THR A 42 -9.25 -9.45 3.28
C THR A 42 -10.22 -9.22 2.13
N SER A 43 -11.44 -9.70 2.30
CA SER A 43 -12.55 -9.52 1.36
C SER A 43 -13.85 -9.27 2.12
N THR A 44 -14.89 -8.82 1.42
CA THR A 44 -16.25 -8.65 1.99
C THR A 44 -17.03 -9.96 2.10
N GLY A 45 -16.62 -11.02 1.39
CA GLY A 45 -17.24 -12.33 1.39
C GLY A 45 -16.42 -13.37 2.15
N THR A 46 -16.19 -14.52 1.52
CA THR A 46 -15.29 -15.56 2.03
C THR A 46 -13.87 -15.04 2.02
N ALA A 47 -13.17 -15.15 3.15
CA ALA A 47 -11.81 -14.64 3.31
C ALA A 47 -10.84 -15.28 2.30
N PRO A 48 -9.89 -14.51 1.74
CA PRO A 48 -8.84 -15.04 0.90
C PRO A 48 -7.88 -15.94 1.68
N THR A 49 -7.26 -16.89 0.99
CA THR A 49 -6.22 -17.76 1.53
C THR A 49 -4.93 -17.58 0.73
N LEU A 50 -3.82 -17.28 1.42
CA LEU A 50 -2.54 -17.07 0.76
C LEU A 50 -1.93 -18.38 0.21
N GLY A 51 -2.11 -19.50 0.93
CA GLY A 51 -1.53 -20.78 0.52
C GLY A 51 -0.01 -20.69 0.37
N ASN A 52 0.50 -21.16 -0.77
CA ASN A 52 1.92 -21.07 -1.16
C ASN A 52 2.29 -19.79 -1.92
N GLY A 53 1.40 -18.79 -1.95
CA GLY A 53 1.69 -17.46 -2.50
C GLY A 53 2.54 -16.61 -1.56
N THR A 54 2.92 -15.42 -2.02
CA THR A 54 3.67 -14.44 -1.21
C THR A 54 2.96 -13.10 -1.20
N LEU A 55 2.83 -12.49 -0.02
CA LEU A 55 2.29 -11.15 0.15
C LEU A 55 3.33 -10.29 0.84
N THR A 56 3.78 -9.24 0.15
CA THR A 56 4.83 -8.35 0.64
C THR A 56 4.42 -6.90 0.48
N GLY A 57 4.86 -6.07 1.42
CA GLY A 57 4.62 -4.64 1.41
C GLY A 57 5.90 -3.89 1.77
N ARG A 58 6.05 -2.69 1.23
CA ARG A 58 7.05 -1.72 1.65
C ARG A 58 6.53 -0.30 1.51
N TYR A 59 6.99 0.59 2.36
CA TYR A 59 6.57 1.98 2.34
C TYR A 59 7.69 2.93 2.76
N MET A 60 7.53 4.20 2.39
CA MET A 60 8.36 5.30 2.84
C MET A 60 7.44 6.43 3.31
N LYS A 61 7.66 6.91 4.53
CA LYS A 61 6.88 8.01 5.13
C LYS A 61 7.76 9.24 5.31
N ILE A 62 7.41 10.30 4.60
CA ILE A 62 8.07 11.60 4.67
C ILE A 62 7.06 12.62 5.21
N GLY A 63 7.18 12.94 6.49
CA GLY A 63 6.19 13.77 7.19
C GLY A 63 4.82 13.11 7.21
N ARG A 64 3.83 13.72 6.56
CA ARG A 64 2.47 13.18 6.36
C ARG A 64 2.31 12.42 5.04
N THR A 65 3.27 12.48 4.14
CA THR A 65 3.20 11.80 2.84
C THR A 65 3.70 10.37 2.99
N VAL A 66 2.93 9.40 2.52
CA VAL A 66 3.31 7.98 2.48
C VAL A 66 3.31 7.50 1.04
N HIS A 67 4.48 7.05 0.57
CA HIS A 67 4.60 6.24 -0.63
C HIS A 67 4.53 4.78 -0.25
N VAL A 68 3.66 4.02 -0.91
CA VAL A 68 3.44 2.61 -0.60
C VAL A 68 3.52 1.75 -1.85
N TYR A 69 4.01 0.54 -1.67
CA TYR A 69 4.00 -0.53 -2.66
C TYR A 69 3.69 -1.84 -1.94
N GLY A 70 2.77 -2.62 -2.48
CA GLY A 70 2.58 -4.02 -2.09
C GLY A 70 2.44 -4.91 -3.31
N ALA A 71 2.81 -6.18 -3.13
CA ALA A 71 2.74 -7.21 -4.15
C ALA A 71 2.24 -8.53 -3.56
N LEU A 72 1.20 -9.07 -4.20
CA LEU A 72 0.68 -10.41 -4.00
C LEU A 72 1.09 -11.26 -5.20
N THR A 73 1.94 -12.25 -4.98
CA THR A 73 2.28 -13.27 -5.97
C THR A 73 1.45 -14.51 -5.69
N PHE A 74 0.70 -14.97 -6.68
CA PHE A 74 -0.14 -16.15 -6.56
C PHE A 74 0.70 -17.41 -6.60
N GLY A 75 0.47 -18.29 -5.64
CA GLY A 75 0.86 -19.68 -5.72
C GLY A 75 -0.31 -20.55 -6.20
N SER A 76 -0.03 -21.82 -6.47
CA SER A 76 -1.04 -22.78 -6.94
C SER A 76 -2.15 -23.09 -5.92
N THR A 77 -1.95 -22.75 -4.64
CA THR A 77 -2.95 -22.91 -3.58
C THR A 77 -3.47 -21.57 -3.02
N THR A 78 -3.13 -20.45 -3.66
CA THR A 78 -3.67 -19.13 -3.32
C THR A 78 -5.10 -18.99 -3.84
N ASN A 79 -6.03 -18.51 -3.00
CA ASN A 79 -7.41 -18.24 -3.37
C ASN A 79 -7.84 -16.85 -2.89
N THR A 80 -8.52 -16.10 -3.74
CA THR A 80 -8.98 -14.73 -3.42
C THR A 80 -10.23 -14.69 -2.55
N GLY A 81 -10.83 -15.83 -2.26
CA GLY A 81 -12.13 -15.92 -1.64
C GLY A 81 -13.21 -15.35 -2.55
N THR A 82 -14.22 -14.73 -1.94
CA THR A 82 -15.33 -14.08 -2.65
C THR A 82 -15.54 -12.65 -2.16
N GLY A 83 -16.24 -11.86 -2.99
CA GLY A 83 -16.50 -10.44 -2.70
C GLY A 83 -15.33 -9.53 -3.07
N SER A 84 -15.47 -8.27 -2.66
CA SER A 84 -14.54 -7.20 -2.99
C SER A 84 -13.26 -7.33 -2.16
N LEU A 85 -12.10 -7.34 -2.82
CA LEU A 85 -10.80 -7.44 -2.15
C LEU A 85 -10.38 -6.09 -1.55
N THR A 86 -9.62 -6.16 -0.46
CA THR A 86 -8.91 -5.02 0.12
C THR A 86 -7.55 -5.41 0.71
N MET A 87 -6.65 -4.43 0.79
CA MET A 87 -5.31 -4.56 1.34
C MET A 87 -5.10 -3.58 2.49
N GLY A 88 -4.33 -4.00 3.50
CA GLY A 88 -3.94 -3.15 4.63
C GLY A 88 -2.97 -2.05 4.22
N LEU A 89 -3.14 -0.88 4.84
CA LEU A 89 -2.21 0.24 4.76
C LEU A 89 -1.17 0.13 5.88
N PRO A 90 0.10 0.52 5.63
CA PRO A 90 1.15 0.49 6.65
C PRO A 90 0.96 1.56 7.74
N VAL A 91 0.30 2.66 7.39
CA VAL A 91 0.01 3.80 8.28
C VAL A 91 -1.41 4.27 8.01
N GLN A 92 -2.17 4.61 9.05
CA GLN A 92 -3.53 5.12 8.91
C GLN A 92 -3.55 6.38 8.02
N ALA A 93 -4.44 6.40 7.03
CA ALA A 93 -4.66 7.56 6.17
C ALA A 93 -5.39 8.68 6.91
N ALA A 94 -5.07 9.95 6.64
CA ALA A 94 -5.78 11.11 7.19
C ALA A 94 -7.12 11.32 6.48
N SER A 95 -7.06 11.35 5.15
CA SER A 95 -8.17 11.77 4.31
C SER A 95 -8.24 10.96 3.02
N ALA A 96 -9.40 11.02 2.38
CA ALA A 96 -9.66 10.40 1.10
C ALA A 96 -9.01 11.12 -0.09
N SER A 97 -8.22 12.18 0.11
CA SER A 97 -7.55 12.93 -0.95
C SER A 97 -6.02 13.03 -0.68
N PRO A 98 -5.13 12.65 -1.62
CA PRO A 98 -5.36 12.16 -2.98
C PRO A 98 -5.64 10.64 -3.02
N GLY A 99 -6.54 10.17 -2.14
CA GLY A 99 -6.74 8.79 -1.70
C GLY A 99 -7.27 7.83 -2.75
N VAL A 100 -6.50 7.60 -3.81
CA VAL A 100 -6.66 6.47 -4.73
C VAL A 100 -5.28 5.88 -5.02
N LEU A 101 -5.11 4.58 -4.79
CA LEU A 101 -3.92 3.85 -5.22
C LEU A 101 -4.17 3.16 -6.55
N SER A 102 -3.13 3.06 -7.36
CA SER A 102 -3.15 2.26 -8.59
C SER A 102 -2.95 0.79 -8.27
N ILE A 103 -3.63 -0.07 -9.03
CA ILE A 103 -3.50 -1.52 -8.98
C ILE A 103 -3.04 -1.99 -10.37
N THR A 104 -2.09 -2.91 -10.41
CA THR A 104 -1.69 -3.58 -11.65
C THR A 104 -1.61 -5.08 -11.45
N CYS A 105 -2.04 -5.86 -12.44
CA CYS A 105 -1.86 -7.31 -12.44
C CYS A 105 -1.05 -7.71 -13.68
N SER A 106 0.05 -8.42 -13.48
CA SER A 106 0.84 -9.03 -14.54
C SER A 106 0.60 -10.53 -14.55
N ARG A 107 0.18 -11.07 -15.70
CA ARG A 107 -0.14 -12.48 -15.89
C ARG A 107 0.97 -13.21 -16.65
N THR A 108 1.20 -14.47 -16.30
CA THR A 108 2.26 -15.31 -16.87
C THR A 108 1.86 -16.04 -18.16
N GLY A 109 0.55 -16.24 -18.39
CA GLY A 109 0.02 -17.04 -19.51
C GLY A 109 -0.57 -16.26 -20.70
N SER A 110 -0.59 -14.92 -20.69
CA SER A 110 -1.01 -14.07 -21.82
C SER A 110 -0.51 -12.63 -21.62
N GLN A 111 -0.28 -11.85 -22.69
CA GLN A 111 0.04 -10.41 -22.61
C GLN A 111 -1.18 -9.59 -22.15
N ASN A 112 -1.65 -9.85 -20.94
CA ASN A 112 -2.80 -9.16 -20.36
C ASN A 112 -2.36 -8.53 -19.04
N PHE A 113 -1.99 -7.25 -19.12
CA PHE A 113 -1.87 -6.40 -17.96
C PHE A 113 -3.26 -5.89 -17.59
N LEU A 114 -3.71 -6.13 -16.38
CA LEU A 114 -4.90 -5.45 -15.85
C LEU A 114 -4.46 -4.23 -15.07
N LEU A 115 -5.22 -3.15 -15.22
CA LEU A 115 -5.11 -1.95 -14.41
C LEU A 115 -6.36 -1.83 -13.54
N GLY A 116 -6.18 -1.21 -12.39
CA GLY A 116 -7.24 -0.96 -11.43
C GLY A 116 -6.91 0.21 -10.53
N ALA A 117 -7.85 0.51 -9.65
CA ALA A 117 -7.72 1.55 -8.65
C ALA A 117 -8.43 1.14 -7.36
N SER A 118 -7.88 1.55 -6.23
CA SER A 118 -8.49 1.38 -4.91
C SER A 118 -8.61 2.75 -4.26
N PRO A 119 -9.81 3.23 -3.93
CA PRO A 119 -9.94 4.43 -3.13
C PRO A 119 -9.45 4.17 -1.70
N ILE A 120 -9.12 5.24 -0.98
CA ILE A 120 -8.78 5.26 0.44
C ILE A 120 -9.81 6.18 1.10
N SER A 121 -10.43 5.71 2.17
CA SER A 121 -11.40 6.51 2.93
C SER A 121 -10.70 7.36 4.01
N ASN A 122 -11.41 8.34 4.57
CA ASN A 122 -10.93 9.10 5.72
C ASN A 122 -10.60 8.16 6.90
N ASN A 123 -9.48 8.41 7.58
CA ASN A 123 -9.04 7.62 8.75
C ASN A 123 -8.87 6.11 8.49
N ALA A 124 -8.69 5.69 7.23
CA ALA A 124 -8.63 4.28 6.87
C ALA A 124 -7.30 3.62 7.24
N THR A 125 -7.37 2.37 7.70
CA THR A 125 -6.20 1.48 7.91
C THR A 125 -6.05 0.43 6.80
N SER A 126 -6.96 0.45 5.82
CA SER A 126 -6.95 -0.40 4.63
C SER A 126 -7.43 0.40 3.42
N LEU A 127 -7.24 -0.16 2.24
CA LEU A 127 -7.87 0.34 1.04
C LEU A 127 -9.40 0.16 1.11
N GLY A 128 -10.13 0.95 0.35
CA GLY A 128 -11.49 0.62 -0.05
C GLY A 128 -11.49 -0.48 -1.11
N THR A 129 -12.69 -0.79 -1.62
CA THR A 129 -12.88 -1.81 -2.68
C THR A 129 -11.90 -1.63 -3.84
N MET A 130 -11.18 -2.69 -4.16
CA MET A 130 -10.32 -2.76 -5.33
C MET A 130 -11.18 -2.91 -6.59
N TRP A 131 -11.09 -1.93 -7.49
CA TRP A 131 -11.78 -1.96 -8.78
C TRP A 131 -10.78 -2.26 -9.89
N LEU A 132 -11.13 -3.20 -10.77
CA LEU A 132 -10.28 -3.62 -11.88
C LEU A 132 -11.01 -3.47 -13.21
N ALA A 133 -10.26 -3.11 -14.25
CA ALA A 133 -10.76 -3.03 -15.60
C ALA A 133 -11.28 -4.40 -16.07
N ASN A 134 -12.44 -4.40 -16.73
CA ASN A 134 -12.97 -5.59 -17.36
C ASN A 134 -12.15 -5.93 -18.61
N PRO A 135 -11.57 -7.15 -18.71
CA PRO A 135 -10.73 -7.54 -19.84
C PRO A 135 -11.51 -7.63 -21.16
N SER A 136 -12.84 -7.74 -21.12
CA SER A 136 -13.70 -7.81 -22.31
C SER A 136 -14.08 -6.44 -22.87
N THR A 137 -13.82 -5.34 -22.15
CA THR A 137 -14.13 -3.96 -22.57
C THR A 137 -12.96 -3.02 -22.22
N ILE A 138 -11.88 -3.13 -23.00
CA ILE A 138 -10.66 -2.32 -22.80
C ILE A 138 -10.99 -0.82 -22.91
N GLY A 139 -10.63 -0.04 -21.88
CA GLY A 139 -10.73 1.43 -21.88
C GLY A 139 -12.07 2.01 -21.39
N ASP A 140 -13.05 1.18 -21.05
CA ASP A 140 -14.32 1.63 -20.46
C ASP A 140 -14.29 1.54 -18.93
N TRP A 141 -14.27 2.70 -18.27
CA TRP A 141 -14.27 2.79 -16.80
C TRP A 141 -15.61 2.38 -16.19
N ASN A 142 -16.73 2.50 -16.92
CA ASN A 142 -18.04 2.07 -16.44
C ASN A 142 -18.17 0.55 -16.40
N SER A 143 -17.29 -0.16 -17.11
CA SER A 143 -17.23 -1.61 -17.10
C SER A 143 -16.37 -2.19 -15.98
N TRP A 144 -15.76 -1.37 -15.11
CA TRP A 144 -14.94 -1.87 -14.01
C TRP A 144 -15.78 -2.62 -12.98
N THR A 145 -15.24 -3.71 -12.45
CA THR A 145 -15.97 -4.57 -11.49
C THR A 145 -15.18 -4.73 -10.20
N ASP A 146 -15.90 -4.91 -9.10
CA ASP A 146 -15.36 -5.27 -7.79
C ASP A 146 -15.22 -6.79 -7.68
N GLY A 147 -14.42 -7.36 -8.56
CA GLY A 147 -14.10 -8.78 -8.56
C GLY A 147 -12.61 -8.99 -8.36
N ALA A 148 -12.25 -9.99 -7.57
CA ALA A 148 -10.88 -10.48 -7.59
C ALA A 148 -10.52 -10.90 -9.03
N PRO A 149 -9.38 -10.44 -9.58
CA PRO A 149 -8.97 -10.90 -10.90
C PRO A 149 -8.76 -12.41 -10.80
N THR A 150 -9.22 -13.16 -11.81
CA THR A 150 -8.80 -14.57 -11.93
C THR A 150 -7.29 -14.54 -12.21
N LEU A 151 -6.52 -14.96 -11.21
CA LEU A 151 -5.06 -15.03 -11.23
C LEU A 151 -4.64 -16.48 -11.01
N ALA A 152 -3.66 -16.92 -11.79
CA ALA A 152 -3.07 -18.25 -11.71
C ALA A 152 -1.74 -18.21 -10.94
N ALA A 153 -1.20 -19.39 -10.66
CA ALA A 153 0.13 -19.50 -10.06
C ALA A 153 1.18 -18.75 -10.92
N GLY A 154 1.99 -17.91 -10.27
CA GLY A 154 3.00 -17.06 -10.90
C GLY A 154 2.50 -15.67 -11.29
N ASP A 155 1.19 -15.42 -11.29
CA ASP A 155 0.66 -14.08 -11.53
C ASP A 155 0.91 -13.16 -10.33
N ILE A 156 1.09 -11.86 -10.61
CA ILE A 156 1.43 -10.88 -9.58
C ILE A 156 0.47 -9.70 -9.66
N MET A 157 -0.23 -9.46 -8.55
CA MET A 157 -1.01 -8.24 -8.33
C MET A 157 -0.19 -7.27 -7.49
N ARG A 158 -0.15 -6.00 -7.90
CA ARG A 158 0.55 -4.93 -7.20
C ARG A 158 -0.41 -3.81 -6.90
N TYR A 159 -0.23 -3.15 -5.76
CA TYR A 159 -0.88 -1.89 -5.47
C TYR A 159 0.19 -0.89 -5.03
N TYR A 160 0.10 0.35 -5.51
CA TYR A 160 1.09 1.37 -5.20
C TYR A 160 0.55 2.77 -5.42
N GLY A 161 1.22 3.73 -4.80
CA GLY A 161 0.91 5.14 -4.97
C GLY A 161 1.28 5.93 -3.73
N THR A 162 0.61 7.06 -3.56
CA THR A 162 0.88 8.02 -2.50
C THR A 162 -0.40 8.41 -1.80
N TYR A 163 -0.37 8.50 -0.48
CA TYR A 163 -1.48 9.01 0.31
C TYR A 163 -0.99 9.84 1.49
N GLN A 164 -1.91 10.57 2.12
CA GLN A 164 -1.63 11.35 3.32
C GLN A 164 -1.94 10.52 4.57
N ALA A 165 -0.99 10.38 5.49
CA ALA A 165 -1.16 9.74 6.79
C ALA A 165 -1.80 10.67 7.82
N ALA A 166 -2.55 10.09 8.77
CA ALA A 166 -3.16 10.80 9.90
C ALA A 166 -2.11 11.40 10.84
N THR A 167 -0.99 10.70 11.02
CA THR A 167 0.16 11.08 11.85
C THR A 167 1.48 10.85 11.14
#